data_AF-A0A2H1L366-F1
#
_entry.id   AF-A0A2H1L366-F1
#
_cell.length_a   1.000
_cell.length_b   1.000
_cell.length_c   1.000
_cell.angle_alpha   90.00
_cell.angle_beta   90.00
_cell.angle_gamma   90.00
#
_symmetry.space_group_name_H-M   'P 1'
#
loop_
_entity.id
_entity.type
_entity.pdbx_description
1 polymer ?
#
loop_
_entity_poly.entity_id
_entity_poly.type
_entity_poly.pdbx_seq_one_letter_code
_entity_poly.pdbx_strand_id
1 'polypeptide(L)'
;MSTEPTFADLGEDRIVSRILARIPTSDRVLIGPGDDAAVSEAPGRLVSTADMLVEGEDFLHGWLDPRRLGVKAAAQNLADVCAMGARPSGLLLSLAAPGCTAAGFVDGLVDGLVEEAARAGASVLGGDLSEAPQIVLAVTALGSLPADAQPFTRSAAQDGFDVLLGGQTGWAAAGLDLLLASGGALPDNVPALHARAIEAQRAPRPDYDSVDQLRASLDRLGAADGRAVAGQGSEGTRAALIDLSDGLASDAGRMARASGVVIDLDPTALDALAQDLIPIAAHVLDLRDRASHVEHDDAAAIDGDRSLALARQWVLTGGEDHGFLAAVPAGADPLGWTTIGRVRSVAGTGDDPVGSPGVCVDGASPADSGFVRADPDGGFRHFSGVGE
;
A
#
# COMPACT_ATOMS: atom_id res chain seq x y z
N MET A 1 -27.39 -31.96 -3.71
CA MET A 1 -26.39 -31.02 -3.15
C MET A 1 -27.13 -29.70 -3.01
N SER A 2 -27.29 -29.17 -1.81
CA SER A 2 -27.90 -27.85 -1.65
C SER A 2 -26.92 -26.85 -2.24
N THR A 3 -27.34 -26.09 -3.26
CA THR A 3 -26.59 -24.93 -3.72
C THR A 3 -26.50 -23.93 -2.58
N GLU A 4 -25.36 -23.27 -2.45
CA GLU A 4 -25.19 -22.19 -1.48
C GLU A 4 -26.22 -21.08 -1.80
N PRO A 5 -26.96 -20.55 -0.81
CA PRO A 5 -27.90 -19.47 -1.06
C PRO A 5 -27.15 -18.19 -1.46
N THR A 6 -27.78 -17.37 -2.29
CA THR A 6 -27.26 -16.08 -2.73
C THR A 6 -27.79 -14.92 -1.88
N PHE A 7 -27.29 -13.70 -2.12
CA PHE A 7 -27.81 -12.48 -1.50
C PHE A 7 -29.30 -12.30 -1.79
N ALA A 8 -29.73 -12.53 -3.03
CA ALA A 8 -31.13 -12.46 -3.45
C ALA A 8 -32.01 -13.52 -2.77
N ASP A 9 -31.48 -14.72 -2.52
CA ASP A 9 -32.23 -15.78 -1.83
C ASP A 9 -32.46 -15.47 -0.34
N LEU A 10 -31.50 -14.81 0.31
CA LEU A 10 -31.55 -14.52 1.75
C LEU A 10 -32.21 -13.18 2.08
N GLY A 11 -32.06 -12.18 1.22
CA GLY A 11 -32.45 -10.79 1.48
C GLY A 11 -31.51 -10.06 2.45
N GLU A 12 -31.61 -8.74 2.45
CA GLU A 12 -30.72 -7.81 3.16
C GLU A 12 -30.58 -8.13 4.66
N ASP A 13 -31.70 -8.21 5.40
CA ASP A 13 -31.70 -8.44 6.86
C ASP A 13 -30.88 -9.69 7.28
N ARG A 14 -30.95 -10.76 6.48
CA ARG A 14 -30.22 -12.00 6.76
C ARG A 14 -28.74 -11.88 6.43
N ILE A 15 -28.37 -11.13 5.38
CA ILE A 15 -26.97 -10.84 5.07
C ILE A 15 -26.38 -9.93 6.15
N VAL A 16 -27.09 -8.88 6.56
CA VAL A 16 -26.68 -8.00 7.67
C VAL A 16 -26.51 -8.81 8.95
N SER A 17 -27.45 -9.69 9.29
CA SER A 17 -27.33 -10.57 10.46
C SER A 17 -26.07 -11.45 10.40
N ARG A 18 -25.66 -11.92 9.21
CA ARG A 18 -24.42 -12.68 9.03
C ARG A 18 -23.18 -11.80 9.22
N ILE A 19 -23.17 -10.58 8.71
CA ILE A 19 -22.11 -9.60 8.95
C ILE A 19 -21.94 -9.33 10.45
N LEU A 20 -23.03 -8.95 11.12
CA LEU A 20 -23.02 -8.57 12.54
C LEU A 20 -22.53 -9.71 13.44
N ALA A 21 -22.86 -10.96 13.12
CA ALA A 21 -22.42 -12.14 13.88
C ALA A 21 -20.90 -12.36 13.87
N ARG A 22 -20.16 -11.72 12.96
CA ARG A 22 -18.71 -11.86 12.80
C ARG A 22 -17.91 -10.68 13.36
N ILE A 23 -18.58 -9.57 13.68
CA ILE A 23 -17.92 -8.39 14.23
C ILE A 23 -17.81 -8.55 15.75
N PRO A 24 -16.58 -8.60 16.31
CA PRO A 24 -16.39 -8.72 17.75
C PRO A 24 -16.76 -7.42 18.47
N THR A 25 -17.22 -7.53 19.71
CA THR A 25 -17.39 -6.38 20.60
C THR A 25 -16.03 -5.80 21.00
N SER A 26 -15.96 -4.48 21.18
CA SER A 26 -14.75 -3.76 21.57
C SER A 26 -15.10 -2.72 22.64
N ASP A 27 -14.29 -2.63 23.69
CA ASP A 27 -14.49 -1.66 24.79
C ASP A 27 -14.38 -0.19 24.31
N ARG A 28 -13.78 0.03 23.13
CA ARG A 28 -13.66 1.36 22.50
C ARG A 28 -14.90 1.78 21.71
N VAL A 29 -15.83 0.85 21.49
CA VAL A 29 -17.05 1.03 20.71
C VAL A 29 -18.24 0.99 21.67
N LEU A 30 -18.74 2.18 22.04
CA LEU A 30 -19.85 2.35 22.97
C LEU A 30 -21.18 1.87 22.38
N ILE A 31 -21.39 2.14 21.09
CA ILE A 31 -22.49 1.62 20.29
C ILE A 31 -21.88 1.07 19.00
N GLY A 32 -22.01 -0.24 18.77
CA GLY A 32 -21.46 -0.93 17.61
C GLY A 32 -22.44 -1.03 16.43
N PRO A 33 -22.06 -1.79 15.39
CA PRO A 33 -22.95 -2.12 14.29
C PRO A 33 -24.27 -2.76 14.79
N GLY A 34 -25.41 -2.36 14.21
CA GLY A 34 -26.74 -2.87 14.56
C GLY A 34 -27.71 -1.82 15.11
N ASP A 35 -27.25 -0.58 15.28
CA ASP A 35 -28.06 0.63 15.50
C ASP A 35 -27.87 1.61 14.32
N ASP A 36 -28.54 2.76 14.33
CA ASP A 36 -28.50 3.73 13.22
C ASP A 36 -27.09 4.32 12.98
N ALA A 37 -26.26 4.38 14.02
CA ALA A 37 -24.88 4.86 13.93
C ALA A 37 -24.01 4.26 15.04
N ALA A 38 -22.74 4.04 14.72
CA ALA A 38 -21.75 3.67 15.71
C ALA A 38 -21.33 4.88 16.57
N VAL A 39 -21.08 4.63 17.85
CA VAL A 39 -20.50 5.60 18.78
C VAL A 39 -19.21 4.99 19.33
N SER A 40 -18.08 5.64 19.08
CA SER A 40 -16.76 5.18 19.53
C SER A 40 -15.94 6.32 20.13
N GLU A 41 -14.97 5.97 20.96
CA GLU A 41 -14.03 6.94 21.52
C GLU A 41 -12.97 7.34 20.47
N ALA A 42 -12.72 8.65 20.34
CA ALA A 42 -11.68 9.20 19.47
C ALA A 42 -10.79 10.18 20.27
N PRO A 43 -9.77 9.69 21.00
CA PRO A 43 -8.90 10.57 21.77
C PRO A 43 -8.02 11.44 20.85
N GLY A 44 -8.04 12.75 21.07
CA GLY A 44 -7.20 13.71 20.33
C GLY A 44 -7.90 14.26 19.08
N ARG A 45 -7.19 14.27 17.94
CA ARG A 45 -7.69 14.72 16.63
C ARG A 45 -8.07 13.52 15.78
N LEU A 46 -9.20 13.65 15.09
CA LEU A 46 -9.67 12.66 14.12
C LEU A 46 -8.84 12.75 12.84
N VAL A 47 -8.38 11.60 12.36
CA VAL A 47 -7.88 11.39 11.00
C VAL A 47 -8.86 10.48 10.28
N SER A 48 -9.19 10.80 9.04
CA SER A 48 -10.12 10.03 8.23
C SER A 48 -9.62 9.91 6.80
N THR A 49 -9.72 8.72 6.22
CA THR A 49 -9.51 8.46 4.79
C THR A 49 -10.60 7.54 4.27
N ALA A 50 -10.76 7.48 2.96
CA ALA A 50 -11.66 6.54 2.31
C ALA A 50 -11.13 6.13 0.93
N ASP A 51 -11.05 4.82 0.73
CA ASP A 51 -10.69 4.20 -0.54
C ASP A 51 -11.70 3.14 -0.95
N MET A 52 -11.67 2.81 -2.24
CA MET A 52 -12.54 1.82 -2.85
C MET A 52 -11.75 0.65 -3.43
N LEU A 53 -12.42 -0.51 -3.52
CA LEU A 53 -12.02 -1.63 -4.34
C LEU A 53 -13.17 -1.99 -5.26
N VAL A 54 -12.90 -2.02 -6.56
CA VAL A 54 -13.86 -2.25 -7.63
C VAL A 54 -13.47 -3.52 -8.36
N GLU A 55 -14.40 -4.47 -8.44
CA GLU A 55 -14.24 -5.68 -9.24
C GLU A 55 -13.95 -5.34 -10.70
N GLY A 56 -12.91 -5.96 -11.26
CA GLY A 56 -12.43 -5.72 -12.62
C GLY A 56 -11.29 -4.69 -12.71
N GLU A 57 -11.15 -3.83 -11.70
CA GLU A 57 -10.08 -2.83 -11.62
C GLU A 57 -9.04 -3.23 -10.56
N ASP A 58 -9.46 -3.36 -9.30
CA ASP A 58 -8.55 -3.57 -8.16
C ASP A 58 -8.41 -5.04 -7.75
N PHE A 59 -9.35 -5.88 -8.20
CA PHE A 59 -9.31 -7.33 -8.05
C PHE A 59 -10.13 -8.03 -9.14
N LEU A 60 -9.81 -9.30 -9.40
CA LEU A 60 -10.48 -10.11 -10.41
C LEU A 60 -11.27 -11.26 -9.77
N HIS A 61 -12.49 -11.47 -10.28
CA HIS A 61 -13.39 -12.53 -9.82
C HIS A 61 -12.76 -13.93 -9.88
N GLY A 62 -12.00 -14.21 -10.94
CA GLY A 62 -11.51 -15.56 -11.27
C GLY A 62 -10.60 -16.19 -10.20
N TRP A 63 -10.02 -15.38 -9.33
CA TRP A 63 -9.19 -15.85 -8.21
C TRP A 63 -9.48 -15.13 -6.89
N LEU A 64 -10.73 -14.68 -6.76
CA LEU A 64 -11.23 -14.00 -5.59
C LEU A 64 -11.22 -14.95 -4.39
N ASP A 65 -10.56 -14.51 -3.33
CA ASP A 65 -10.68 -15.09 -1.99
C ASP A 65 -11.31 -14.01 -1.11
N PRO A 66 -12.56 -14.19 -0.62
CA PRO A 66 -13.25 -13.14 0.12
C PRO A 66 -12.51 -12.72 1.38
N ARG A 67 -11.87 -13.67 2.08
CA ARG A 67 -11.11 -13.36 3.30
C ARG A 67 -9.90 -12.50 2.98
N ARG A 68 -9.15 -12.83 1.93
CA ARG A 68 -8.03 -12.00 1.48
C ARG A 68 -8.49 -10.63 0.98
N LEU A 69 -9.61 -10.55 0.27
CA LEU A 69 -10.20 -9.27 -0.14
C LEU A 69 -10.53 -8.39 1.06
N GLY A 70 -11.09 -8.97 2.14
CA GLY A 70 -11.37 -8.25 3.38
C GLY A 70 -10.11 -7.69 4.03
N VAL A 71 -9.02 -8.46 4.01
CA VAL A 71 -7.71 -7.99 4.46
C VAL A 71 -7.22 -6.84 3.60
N LYS A 72 -7.23 -6.98 2.27
CA LYS A 72 -6.77 -5.94 1.35
C LYS A 72 -7.54 -4.63 1.55
N ALA A 73 -8.87 -4.71 1.64
CA ALA A 73 -9.76 -3.56 1.85
C ALA A 73 -9.45 -2.79 3.14
N ALA A 74 -9.19 -3.51 4.25
CA ALA A 74 -8.76 -2.91 5.50
C ALA A 74 -7.34 -2.35 5.40
N ALA A 75 -6.40 -3.13 4.87
CA ALA A 75 -4.98 -2.82 4.88
C ALA A 75 -4.67 -1.49 4.18
N GLN A 76 -5.24 -1.27 2.99
CA GLN A 76 -5.01 -0.04 2.21
C GLN A 76 -5.47 1.21 2.97
N ASN A 77 -6.68 1.18 3.55
CA ASN A 77 -7.24 2.33 4.26
C ASN A 77 -6.55 2.58 5.61
N LEU A 78 -6.11 1.52 6.28
CA LEU A 78 -5.40 1.63 7.56
C LEU A 78 -3.98 2.15 7.36
N ALA A 79 -3.33 1.85 6.23
CA ALA A 79 -2.03 2.37 5.87
C ALA A 79 -2.06 3.91 5.75
N ASP A 80 -3.07 4.48 5.09
CA ASP A 80 -3.29 5.93 5.01
C ASP A 80 -3.34 6.62 6.38
N VAL A 81 -4.13 6.05 7.31
CA VAL A 81 -4.24 6.58 8.67
C VAL A 81 -2.88 6.58 9.37
N CYS A 82 -2.14 5.48 9.23
CA CYS A 82 -0.79 5.34 9.76
C CYS A 82 0.20 6.30 9.07
N ALA A 83 0.08 6.56 7.76
CA ALA A 83 0.93 7.49 7.03
C ALA A 83 0.79 8.95 7.51
N MET A 84 -0.33 9.28 8.17
CA MET A 84 -0.51 10.55 8.88
C MET A 84 0.05 10.55 10.32
N GLY A 85 0.59 9.41 10.77
CA GLY A 85 1.09 9.17 12.12
C GLY A 85 0.01 9.05 13.17
N ALA A 86 -1.22 8.73 12.75
CA ALA A 86 -2.34 8.46 13.64
C ALA A 86 -2.46 6.97 13.91
N ARG A 87 -3.03 6.61 15.06
CA ARG A 87 -3.36 5.22 15.38
C ARG A 87 -4.73 4.89 14.82
N PRO A 88 -4.88 3.82 14.02
CA PRO A 88 -6.19 3.39 13.58
C PRO A 88 -7.14 3.09 14.74
N SER A 89 -8.42 3.36 14.52
CA SER A 89 -9.47 3.24 15.54
C SER A 89 -10.73 2.58 15.02
N GLY A 90 -11.10 2.79 13.76
CA GLY A 90 -12.36 2.29 13.22
C GLY A 90 -12.34 2.11 11.71
N LEU A 91 -13.14 1.16 11.21
CA LEU A 91 -13.47 0.97 9.80
C LEU A 91 -14.99 0.99 9.59
N LEU A 92 -15.45 1.62 8.52
CA LEU A 92 -16.79 1.47 7.98
C LEU A 92 -16.69 0.80 6.61
N LEU A 93 -17.56 -0.18 6.31
CA LEU A 93 -17.59 -0.87 5.01
C LEU A 93 -18.96 -0.72 4.35
N SER A 94 -19.01 0.00 3.23
CA SER A 94 -20.15 -0.05 2.31
C SER A 94 -19.87 -1.08 1.22
N LEU A 95 -20.68 -2.13 1.16
CA LEU A 95 -20.58 -3.21 0.17
C LEU A 95 -21.74 -3.10 -0.82
N ALA A 96 -21.41 -2.95 -2.10
CA ALA A 96 -22.35 -3.17 -3.18
C ALA A 96 -22.01 -4.48 -3.90
N ALA A 97 -22.99 -5.34 -4.19
CA ALA A 97 -22.73 -6.61 -4.84
C ALA A 97 -23.94 -7.10 -5.68
N PRO A 98 -23.72 -7.96 -6.69
CA PRO A 98 -24.82 -8.61 -7.41
C PRO A 98 -25.69 -9.46 -6.49
N GLY A 99 -27.00 -9.50 -6.74
CA GLY A 99 -27.92 -10.38 -6.01
C GLY A 99 -27.56 -11.87 -6.12
N CYS A 100 -26.85 -12.28 -7.18
CA CYS A 100 -26.37 -13.66 -7.36
C CYS A 100 -25.08 -13.99 -6.57
N THR A 101 -24.52 -13.03 -5.81
CA THR A 101 -23.36 -13.26 -4.94
C THR A 101 -23.68 -14.32 -3.89
N ALA A 102 -22.78 -15.30 -3.73
CA ALA A 102 -22.94 -16.36 -2.73
C ALA A 102 -22.94 -15.79 -1.30
N ALA A 103 -23.84 -16.25 -0.43
CA ALA A 103 -23.99 -15.70 0.92
C ALA A 103 -22.76 -15.89 1.82
N GLY A 104 -21.91 -16.89 1.57
CA GLY A 104 -20.63 -17.11 2.25
C GLY A 104 -19.53 -16.15 1.81
N PHE A 105 -19.72 -15.39 0.73
CA PHE A 105 -18.80 -14.31 0.35
C PHE A 105 -18.62 -13.33 1.50
N VAL A 106 -19.74 -12.89 2.12
CA VAL A 106 -19.71 -11.91 3.20
C VAL A 106 -19.03 -12.45 4.47
N ASP A 107 -19.11 -13.76 4.68
CA ASP A 107 -18.48 -14.42 5.83
C ASP A 107 -16.96 -14.26 5.76
N GLY A 108 -16.36 -14.67 4.64
CA GLY A 108 -14.93 -14.53 4.43
C GLY A 108 -14.51 -13.07 4.42
N LEU A 109 -15.25 -12.22 3.70
CA LEU A 109 -14.95 -10.79 3.61
C LEU A 109 -14.84 -10.12 4.98
N VAL A 110 -15.85 -10.32 5.83
CA VAL A 110 -15.86 -9.70 7.16
C VAL A 110 -14.80 -10.33 8.07
N ASP A 111 -14.52 -11.63 7.98
CA ASP A 111 -13.42 -12.25 8.73
C ASP A 111 -12.08 -11.59 8.43
N GLY A 112 -11.79 -11.35 7.14
CA GLY A 112 -10.56 -10.70 6.70
C GLY A 112 -10.46 -9.25 7.18
N LEU A 113 -11.57 -8.52 7.06
CA LEU A 113 -11.67 -7.12 7.50
C LEU A 113 -11.44 -7.00 9.01
N VAL A 114 -12.08 -7.88 9.79
CA VAL A 114 -11.95 -7.93 11.26
C VAL A 114 -10.54 -8.34 11.69
N GLU A 115 -9.96 -9.35 11.05
CA GLU A 115 -8.59 -9.80 11.31
C GLU A 115 -7.60 -8.65 11.15
N GLU A 116 -7.68 -7.94 10.02
CA GLU A 116 -6.75 -6.87 9.71
C GLU A 116 -6.99 -5.61 10.56
N ALA A 117 -8.26 -5.24 10.80
CA ALA A 117 -8.59 -4.17 11.73
C ALA A 117 -8.02 -4.43 13.14
N ALA A 118 -8.16 -5.66 13.65
CA ALA A 118 -7.62 -6.03 14.95
C ALA A 118 -6.09 -5.94 14.99
N ARG A 119 -5.40 -6.33 13.91
CA ARG A 119 -3.93 -6.22 13.78
C ARG A 119 -3.47 -4.76 13.86
N ALA A 120 -4.26 -3.82 13.33
CA ALA A 120 -3.99 -2.38 13.40
C ALA A 120 -4.48 -1.71 14.69
N GLY A 121 -5.12 -2.44 15.60
CA GLY A 121 -5.74 -1.90 16.81
C GLY A 121 -7.06 -1.13 16.58
N ALA A 122 -7.69 -1.33 15.43
CA ALA A 122 -8.99 -0.77 15.04
C ALA A 122 -10.16 -1.76 15.25
N SER A 123 -11.38 -1.31 15.02
CA SER A 123 -12.60 -2.13 15.06
C SER A 123 -13.50 -1.84 13.85
N VAL A 124 -14.29 -2.81 13.41
CA VAL A 124 -15.32 -2.57 12.38
C VAL A 124 -16.51 -1.92 13.07
N LEU A 125 -16.82 -0.68 12.67
CA LEU A 125 -17.81 0.17 13.32
C LEU A 125 -19.20 0.04 12.68
N GLY A 126 -19.28 -0.34 11.41
CA GLY A 126 -20.53 -0.43 10.70
C GLY A 126 -20.33 -0.39 9.20
N GLY A 127 -21.39 -0.05 8.47
CA GLY A 127 -21.37 -0.14 7.02
C GLY A 127 -22.73 0.04 6.39
N ASP A 128 -22.76 -0.23 5.09
CA ASP A 128 -23.97 -0.25 4.27
C ASP A 128 -23.95 -1.45 3.33
N LEU A 129 -25.11 -1.92 2.91
CA LEU A 129 -25.26 -3.02 1.95
C LEU A 129 -26.21 -2.61 0.84
N SER A 130 -25.78 -2.79 -0.41
CA SER A 130 -26.60 -2.43 -1.57
C SER A 130 -26.45 -3.44 -2.72
N GLU A 131 -27.46 -3.53 -3.58
CA GLU A 131 -27.38 -4.33 -4.80
C GLU A 131 -26.75 -3.51 -5.93
N ALA A 132 -25.79 -4.11 -6.65
CA ALA A 132 -25.14 -3.50 -7.81
C ALA A 132 -24.71 -4.54 -8.86
N PRO A 133 -24.43 -4.14 -10.11
CA PRO A 133 -24.02 -5.07 -11.17
C PRO A 133 -22.65 -5.76 -10.95
N GLN A 134 -21.82 -5.21 -10.07
CA GLN A 134 -20.48 -5.72 -9.76
C GLN A 134 -20.16 -5.50 -8.28
N ILE A 135 -19.17 -6.22 -7.77
CA ILE A 135 -18.74 -6.07 -6.37
C ILE A 135 -17.93 -4.77 -6.24
N VAL A 136 -18.35 -3.93 -5.29
CA VAL A 136 -17.67 -2.68 -4.91
C VAL A 136 -17.61 -2.61 -3.40
N LEU A 137 -16.40 -2.39 -2.87
CA LEU A 137 -16.18 -2.13 -1.46
C LEU A 137 -15.74 -0.67 -1.34
N ALA A 138 -16.49 0.15 -0.61
CA ALA A 138 -16.05 1.47 -0.20
C ALA A 138 -15.79 1.43 1.30
N VAL A 139 -14.54 1.69 1.69
CA VAL A 139 -14.12 1.63 3.08
C VAL A 139 -13.77 3.04 3.54
N THR A 140 -14.15 3.38 4.76
CA THR A 140 -13.68 4.58 5.46
C THR A 140 -12.89 4.13 6.67
N ALA A 141 -11.64 4.57 6.78
CA ALA A 141 -10.85 4.38 8.00
C ALA A 141 -10.79 5.63 8.84
N LEU A 142 -10.86 5.43 10.15
CA LEU A 142 -10.77 6.46 11.18
C LEU A 142 -9.56 6.18 12.06
N GLY A 143 -8.84 7.24 12.40
CA GLY A 143 -7.70 7.20 13.31
C GLY A 143 -7.72 8.33 14.33
N SER A 144 -6.94 8.14 15.37
CA SER A 144 -6.75 9.09 16.46
C SER A 144 -5.29 9.54 16.50
N LEU A 145 -5.10 10.85 16.35
CA LEU A 145 -3.79 11.51 16.49
C LEU A 145 -3.77 12.27 17.83
N PRO A 146 -2.76 12.08 18.71
CA PRO A 146 -2.65 12.84 19.95
C PRO A 146 -2.76 14.35 19.72
N ALA A 147 -3.38 15.06 20.66
CA ALA A 147 -3.69 16.50 20.51
C ALA A 147 -2.43 17.36 20.36
N ASP A 148 -1.31 16.91 20.91
CA ASP A 148 0.01 17.54 20.89
C ASP A 148 0.93 17.03 19.75
N ALA A 149 0.66 15.87 19.17
CA ALA A 149 1.49 15.27 18.12
C ALA A 149 1.22 15.86 16.73
N GLN A 150 2.19 16.44 16.05
CA GLN A 150 1.96 16.92 14.68
C GLN A 150 1.74 15.76 13.69
N PRO A 151 0.80 15.89 12.73
CA PRO A 151 0.63 14.88 11.69
C PRO A 151 1.89 14.80 10.83
N PHE A 152 2.22 13.61 10.34
CA PHE A 152 3.15 13.53 9.22
C PHE A 152 2.44 14.05 7.96
N THR A 153 3.18 14.77 7.11
CA THR A 153 2.69 15.20 5.81
C THR A 153 3.73 14.89 4.74
N ARG A 154 3.29 14.71 3.50
CA ARG A 154 4.22 14.52 2.37
C ARG A 154 5.05 15.77 2.00
N SER A 155 4.81 16.92 2.63
CA SER A 155 5.37 18.24 2.26
C SER A 155 6.50 18.70 3.18
N ALA A 156 7.05 17.80 4.00
CA ALA A 156 8.02 18.12 5.05
C ALA A 156 9.44 17.59 4.76
N ALA A 157 9.69 17.05 3.56
CA ALA A 157 11.03 16.58 3.18
C ALA A 157 11.96 17.78 2.94
N GLN A 158 13.23 17.66 3.35
CA GLN A 158 14.22 18.73 3.23
C GLN A 158 15.54 18.19 2.70
N ASP A 159 16.32 19.06 2.06
CA ASP A 159 17.67 18.73 1.60
C ASP A 159 18.52 18.10 2.71
N GLY A 160 19.23 17.02 2.36
CA GLY A 160 20.06 16.25 3.29
C GLY A 160 19.32 15.24 4.16
N PHE A 161 18.00 15.08 4.02
CA PHE A 161 17.26 14.01 4.68
C PHE A 161 17.58 12.65 4.06
N ASP A 162 17.60 11.61 4.90
CA ASP A 162 17.63 10.23 4.43
C ASP A 162 16.23 9.81 3.98
N VAL A 163 16.14 9.03 2.91
CA VAL A 163 14.90 8.44 2.41
C VAL A 163 14.85 6.98 2.84
N LEU A 164 13.83 6.64 3.63
CA LEU A 164 13.70 5.35 4.28
C LEU A 164 12.45 4.60 3.80
N LEU A 165 12.59 3.30 3.59
CA LEU A 165 11.50 2.36 3.32
C LEU A 165 11.14 1.59 4.59
N GLY A 166 9.86 1.62 4.97
CA GLY A 166 9.27 0.81 6.04
C GLY A 166 8.41 -0.29 5.42
N GLY A 167 8.88 -1.53 5.49
CA GLY A 167 8.21 -2.67 4.87
C GLY A 167 8.87 -3.10 3.55
N GLN A 168 8.05 -3.35 2.52
CA GLN A 168 8.49 -3.92 1.25
C GLN A 168 7.91 -3.15 0.06
N THR A 169 8.49 -3.33 -1.14
CA THR A 169 8.03 -2.75 -2.41
C THR A 169 8.25 -3.76 -3.55
N GLY A 170 7.38 -3.75 -4.54
CA GLY A 170 7.40 -4.62 -5.73
C GLY A 170 6.87 -6.04 -5.54
N TRP A 171 6.47 -6.44 -4.33
CA TRP A 171 6.01 -7.81 -4.09
C TRP A 171 4.58 -8.04 -4.58
N ALA A 172 3.70 -7.06 -4.35
CA ALA A 172 2.33 -7.10 -4.83
C ALA A 172 2.28 -7.14 -6.37
N ALA A 173 3.03 -6.25 -7.04
CA ALA A 173 3.16 -6.25 -8.49
C ALA A 173 3.74 -7.57 -9.05
N ALA A 174 4.77 -8.14 -8.42
CA ALA A 174 5.29 -9.46 -8.81
C ALA A 174 4.24 -10.57 -8.69
N GLY A 175 3.43 -10.53 -7.62
CA GLY A 175 2.33 -11.46 -7.40
C GLY A 175 1.21 -11.32 -8.43
N LEU A 176 0.82 -10.09 -8.75
CA LEU A 176 -0.16 -9.80 -9.79
C LEU A 176 0.33 -10.31 -11.16
N ASP A 177 1.58 -10.01 -11.51
CA ASP A 177 2.13 -10.40 -12.80
C ASP A 177 2.20 -11.92 -12.94
N LEU A 178 2.59 -12.62 -11.86
CA LEU A 178 2.56 -14.08 -11.81
C LEU A 178 1.14 -14.65 -11.95
N LEU A 179 0.14 -14.06 -11.30
CA LEU A 179 -1.26 -14.48 -11.45
C LEU A 179 -1.78 -14.28 -12.87
N LEU A 180 -1.46 -13.15 -13.50
CA LEU A 180 -1.85 -12.86 -14.87
C LEU A 180 -1.15 -13.79 -15.87
N ALA A 181 0.18 -13.96 -15.75
CA ALA A 181 0.98 -14.80 -16.63
C ALA A 181 0.59 -16.29 -16.53
N SER A 182 0.08 -16.74 -15.38
CA SER A 182 -0.44 -18.10 -15.17
C SER A 182 -1.92 -18.27 -15.56
N GLY A 183 -2.59 -17.21 -16.03
CA GLY A 183 -4.03 -17.24 -16.31
C GLY A 183 -4.88 -17.50 -15.06
N GLY A 184 -4.34 -17.20 -13.87
CA GLY A 184 -5.00 -17.43 -12.58
C GLY A 184 -4.88 -18.84 -12.02
N ALA A 185 -4.26 -19.75 -12.76
CA ALA A 185 -4.08 -21.14 -12.36
C ALA A 185 -2.66 -21.37 -11.88
N LEU A 186 -2.46 -21.32 -10.57
CA LEU A 186 -1.19 -21.67 -9.95
C LEU A 186 -1.23 -23.11 -9.40
N PRO A 187 -0.10 -23.84 -9.46
CA PRO A 187 -0.03 -25.18 -8.89
C PRO A 187 -0.22 -25.16 -7.37
N ASP A 188 -0.70 -26.27 -6.81
CA ASP A 188 -0.93 -26.43 -5.36
C ASP A 188 0.32 -26.19 -4.51
N ASN A 189 1.51 -26.34 -5.10
CA ASN A 189 2.79 -26.07 -4.45
C ASN A 189 3.63 -25.10 -5.29
N VAL A 190 3.50 -23.81 -5.00
CA VAL A 190 4.36 -22.76 -5.53
C VAL A 190 5.56 -22.54 -4.60
N PRO A 191 6.75 -22.17 -5.14
CA PRO A 191 7.89 -21.82 -4.30
C PRO A 191 7.55 -20.72 -3.28
N ALA A 192 8.21 -20.73 -2.12
CA ALA A 192 7.88 -19.84 -1.00
C ALA A 192 7.88 -18.34 -1.38
N LEU A 193 8.83 -17.90 -2.20
CA LEU A 193 8.88 -16.52 -2.68
C LEU A 193 7.69 -16.16 -3.58
N HIS A 194 7.24 -17.10 -4.40
CA HIS A 194 6.07 -16.90 -5.27
C HIS A 194 4.80 -16.81 -4.41
N ALA A 195 4.63 -17.73 -3.45
CA ALA A 195 3.52 -17.70 -2.50
C ALA A 195 3.47 -16.35 -1.75
N ARG A 196 4.62 -15.84 -1.30
CA ARG A 196 4.73 -14.54 -0.65
C ARG A 196 4.27 -13.39 -1.55
N ALA A 197 4.71 -13.36 -2.81
CA ALA A 197 4.30 -12.31 -3.75
C ALA A 197 2.80 -12.35 -4.06
N ILE A 198 2.23 -13.53 -4.26
CA ILE A 198 0.78 -13.71 -4.46
C ILE A 198 -0.01 -13.23 -3.24
N GLU A 199 0.46 -13.56 -2.04
CA GLU A 199 -0.18 -13.12 -0.81
C GLU A 199 -0.06 -11.60 -0.63
N ALA A 200 1.10 -11.02 -0.94
CA ALA A 200 1.30 -9.57 -0.92
C ALA A 200 0.28 -8.84 -1.81
N GLN A 201 -0.04 -9.40 -2.98
CA GLN A 201 -1.05 -8.85 -3.88
C GLN A 201 -2.49 -9.02 -3.39
N ARG A 202 -2.81 -10.16 -2.79
CA ARG A 202 -4.19 -10.51 -2.43
C ARG A 202 -4.60 -10.01 -1.05
N ALA A 203 -3.64 -9.90 -0.13
CA ALA A 203 -3.84 -9.61 1.28
C ALA A 203 -2.59 -8.93 1.86
N PRO A 204 -2.28 -7.70 1.42
CA PRO A 204 -1.14 -6.94 1.94
C PRO A 204 -1.25 -6.78 3.46
N ARG A 205 -0.10 -6.80 4.15
CA ARG A 205 0.01 -6.67 5.61
C ARG A 205 1.04 -5.59 5.97
N PRO A 206 0.66 -4.29 5.94
CA PRO A 206 1.55 -3.20 6.31
C PRO A 206 2.11 -3.35 7.73
N ASP A 207 3.38 -3.00 7.96
CA ASP A 207 3.92 -2.96 9.33
C ASP A 207 3.52 -1.66 10.03
N TYR A 208 2.30 -1.63 10.60
CA TYR A 208 1.76 -0.44 11.27
C TYR A 208 2.64 0.06 12.42
N ASP A 209 3.25 -0.86 13.17
CA ASP A 209 4.09 -0.54 14.31
C ASP A 209 5.39 0.18 13.87
N SER A 210 5.83 -0.01 12.62
CA SER A 210 7.00 0.69 12.08
C SER A 210 6.86 2.21 12.10
N VAL A 211 5.64 2.75 11.99
CA VAL A 211 5.39 4.20 12.08
C VAL A 211 5.52 4.72 13.52
N ASP A 212 5.08 3.93 14.50
CA ASP A 212 5.33 4.23 15.92
C ASP A 212 6.84 4.24 16.22
N GLN A 213 7.60 3.29 15.64
CA GLN A 213 9.06 3.26 15.76
C GLN A 213 9.72 4.48 15.11
N LEU A 214 9.23 4.89 13.93
CA LEU A 214 9.68 6.11 13.25
C LEU A 214 9.49 7.34 14.15
N ARG A 215 8.29 7.53 14.70
CA ARG A 215 7.99 8.67 15.60
C ARG A 215 8.88 8.66 16.83
N ALA A 216 9.01 7.51 17.50
CA ALA A 216 9.86 7.38 18.68
C ALA A 216 11.33 7.70 18.37
N SER A 217 11.83 7.35 17.18
CA SER A 217 13.19 7.69 16.78
C SER A 217 13.39 9.18 16.52
N LEU A 218 12.42 9.83 15.86
CA LEU A 218 12.44 11.29 15.64
C LEU A 218 12.39 12.06 16.97
N ASP A 219 11.58 11.62 17.94
CA ASP A 219 11.49 12.22 19.26
C ASP A 219 12.83 12.14 20.02
N ARG A 220 13.52 10.99 19.94
CA ARG A 220 14.85 10.79 20.54
C ARG A 220 15.89 11.70 19.88
N LEU A 221 15.88 11.81 18.56
CA LEU A 221 16.80 12.68 17.82
C LEU A 221 16.57 14.17 18.19
N GLY A 222 15.30 14.60 18.26
CA GLY A 222 14.95 15.96 18.67
C GLY A 222 15.38 16.30 20.11
N ALA A 223 15.27 15.33 21.02
CA ALA A 223 15.75 15.47 22.40
C ALA A 223 17.29 15.57 22.47
N ALA A 224 18.02 14.77 21.69
CA ALA A 224 19.48 14.77 21.64
C ALA A 224 20.05 16.10 21.09
N ASP A 225 19.38 16.70 20.10
CA ASP A 225 19.75 17.99 19.51
C ASP A 225 19.48 19.21 20.44
N GLY A 226 18.99 18.97 21.68
CA GLY A 226 18.62 20.04 22.61
C GLY A 226 17.40 20.84 22.14
N ARG A 227 16.70 20.38 21.11
CA ARG A 227 15.46 20.98 20.57
C ARG A 227 14.25 20.39 21.27
N ALA A 228 14.32 20.33 22.61
CA ALA A 228 13.21 19.90 23.44
C ALA A 228 11.94 20.65 23.05
N VAL A 229 10.84 19.90 22.94
CA VAL A 229 9.48 20.35 22.63
C VAL A 229 9.02 21.35 23.70
N ALA A 230 9.47 22.59 23.61
CA ALA A 230 8.87 23.72 24.28
C ALA A 230 7.76 24.24 23.35
N GLY A 231 6.53 24.12 23.82
CA GLY A 231 5.32 24.35 23.04
C GLY A 231 5.27 25.67 22.27
N GLN A 232 4.48 25.62 21.20
CA GLN A 232 4.00 26.77 20.44
C GLN A 232 5.09 27.57 19.70
N GLY A 233 5.71 26.92 18.72
CA GLY A 233 6.48 27.55 17.66
C GLY A 233 6.45 26.64 16.43
N SER A 234 6.26 27.21 15.25
CA SER A 234 5.96 26.56 13.97
C SER A 234 7.09 25.72 13.33
N GLU A 235 7.91 25.03 14.11
CA GLU A 235 8.86 24.05 13.57
C GLU A 235 8.25 22.65 13.70
N GLY A 236 7.39 22.31 12.73
CA GLY A 236 6.67 21.05 12.66
C GLY A 236 7.58 19.83 12.55
N THR A 237 6.95 18.64 12.59
CA THR A 237 7.62 17.36 12.38
C THR A 237 8.61 17.46 11.23
N ARG A 238 9.90 17.28 11.52
CA ARG A 238 10.97 17.31 10.52
C ARG A 238 11.04 16.01 9.74
N ALA A 239 9.90 15.48 9.33
CA ALA A 239 9.85 14.28 8.52
C ALA A 239 8.61 14.31 7.63
N ALA A 240 8.78 13.86 6.39
CA ALA A 240 7.67 13.52 5.52
C ALA A 240 7.40 12.02 5.55
N LEU A 241 6.13 11.65 5.39
CA LEU A 241 5.68 10.26 5.33
C LEU A 241 4.57 10.15 4.29
N ILE A 242 4.56 9.05 3.56
CA ILE A 242 3.50 8.61 2.65
C ILE A 242 3.46 7.07 2.68
N ASP A 243 2.29 6.47 2.46
CA ASP A 243 2.21 5.04 2.18
C ASP A 243 2.65 4.75 0.73
N LEU A 244 2.85 3.48 0.41
CA LEU A 244 3.24 3.02 -0.93
C LEU A 244 2.10 2.25 -1.59
N SER A 245 1.23 2.94 -2.33
CA SER A 245 0.07 2.38 -3.03
C SER A 245 0.26 2.32 -4.54
N ASP A 246 0.89 3.35 -5.14
CA ASP A 246 0.97 3.51 -6.60
C ASP A 246 2.36 3.13 -7.14
N GLY A 247 3.28 2.84 -6.22
CA GLY A 247 4.63 2.40 -6.45
C GLY A 247 5.67 3.43 -6.02
N LEU A 248 6.84 2.94 -5.62
CA LEU A 248 7.90 3.73 -4.99
C LEU A 248 8.22 5.03 -5.74
N ALA A 249 8.37 4.97 -7.06
CA ALA A 249 8.71 6.14 -7.88
C ALA A 249 7.57 7.18 -7.91
N SER A 250 6.31 6.73 -8.03
CA SER A 250 5.16 7.63 -8.06
C SER A 250 4.91 8.29 -6.71
N ASP A 251 4.97 7.54 -5.62
CA ASP A 251 4.72 8.06 -4.27
C ASP A 251 5.89 8.92 -3.76
N ALA A 252 7.13 8.53 -4.06
CA ALA A 252 8.28 9.42 -3.90
C ALA A 252 8.12 10.70 -4.73
N GLY A 253 7.62 10.61 -5.96
CA GLY A 253 7.36 11.78 -6.81
C GLY A 253 6.32 12.73 -6.20
N ARG A 254 5.25 12.18 -5.61
CA ARG A 254 4.24 12.97 -4.88
C ARG A 254 4.86 13.70 -3.68
N MET A 255 5.71 13.02 -2.90
CA MET A 255 6.43 13.61 -1.78
C MET A 255 7.40 14.70 -2.25
N ALA A 256 8.20 14.41 -3.27
CA ALA A 256 9.18 15.32 -3.85
C ALA A 256 8.53 16.61 -4.34
N ARG A 257 7.44 16.51 -5.13
CA ARG A 257 6.67 17.66 -5.62
C ARG A 257 6.03 18.46 -4.48
N ALA A 258 5.44 17.79 -3.49
CA ALA A 258 4.81 18.46 -2.35
C ALA A 258 5.81 19.17 -1.44
N SER A 259 7.06 18.68 -1.38
CA SER A 259 8.13 19.24 -0.57
C SER A 259 9.04 20.21 -1.36
N GLY A 260 8.92 20.27 -2.70
CA GLY A 260 9.78 21.11 -3.54
C GLY A 260 11.23 20.63 -3.62
N VAL A 261 11.46 19.32 -3.57
CA VAL A 261 12.78 18.68 -3.51
C VAL A 261 12.95 17.60 -4.58
N VAL A 262 14.15 17.07 -4.71
CA VAL A 262 14.46 15.85 -5.47
C VAL A 262 14.65 14.69 -4.50
N ILE A 263 14.01 13.55 -4.76
CA ILE A 263 14.31 12.28 -4.09
C ILE A 263 15.27 11.48 -4.98
N ASP A 264 16.48 11.25 -4.50
CA ASP A 264 17.52 10.49 -5.19
C ASP A 264 17.66 9.11 -4.57
N LEU A 265 17.16 8.09 -5.28
CA LEU A 265 17.17 6.70 -4.87
C LEU A 265 18.54 6.07 -5.16
N ASP A 266 19.00 5.19 -4.28
CA ASP A 266 20.29 4.50 -4.39
C ASP A 266 20.18 3.23 -5.26
N PRO A 267 20.93 3.18 -6.39
CA PRO A 267 21.42 2.01 -7.07
C PRO A 267 21.20 0.64 -6.45
N THR A 268 22.06 0.50 -5.45
CA THR A 268 22.44 -0.71 -4.76
C THR A 268 21.33 -1.10 -3.80
N ALA A 269 20.64 -0.13 -3.21
CA ALA A 269 19.47 -0.38 -2.38
C ALA A 269 18.32 -0.93 -3.22
N LEU A 270 18.05 -0.37 -4.40
CA LEU A 270 17.04 -0.90 -5.31
C LEU A 270 17.37 -2.33 -5.77
N ASP A 271 18.64 -2.62 -6.03
CA ASP A 271 19.10 -3.98 -6.38
C ASP A 271 18.90 -4.97 -5.26
N ALA A 272 19.24 -4.56 -4.03
CA ALA A 272 19.05 -5.38 -2.86
C ALA A 272 17.56 -5.72 -2.66
N LEU A 273 16.66 -4.76 -2.90
CA LEU A 273 15.21 -4.98 -2.84
C LEU A 273 14.72 -5.92 -3.96
N ALA A 274 15.30 -5.84 -5.16
CA ALA A 274 14.93 -6.65 -6.30
C ALA A 274 15.42 -8.10 -6.21
N GLN A 275 16.46 -8.38 -5.42
CA GLN A 275 17.17 -9.66 -5.39
C GLN A 275 16.25 -10.87 -5.16
N ASP A 276 15.31 -10.78 -4.22
CA ASP A 276 14.37 -11.86 -3.89
C ASP A 276 13.22 -11.99 -4.93
N LEU A 277 13.02 -10.99 -5.78
CA LEU A 277 12.02 -10.99 -6.84
C LEU A 277 12.54 -11.62 -8.15
N ILE A 278 13.87 -11.71 -8.33
CA ILE A 278 14.49 -12.27 -9.55
C ILE A 278 13.96 -13.67 -9.90
N PRO A 279 13.81 -14.64 -8.96
CA PRO A 279 13.27 -15.96 -9.30
C PRO A 279 11.82 -15.91 -9.80
N ILE A 280 11.03 -14.94 -9.33
CA ILE A 280 9.64 -14.75 -9.76
C ILE A 280 9.62 -14.12 -11.15
N ALA A 281 10.48 -13.13 -11.39
CA ALA A 281 10.66 -12.49 -12.69
C ALA A 281 11.02 -13.49 -13.78
N ALA A 282 11.99 -14.37 -13.52
CA ALA A 282 12.39 -15.44 -14.44
C ALA A 282 11.20 -16.34 -14.82
N HIS A 283 10.39 -16.74 -13.82
CA HIS A 283 9.22 -17.58 -14.05
C HIS A 283 8.14 -16.86 -14.86
N VAL A 284 7.86 -15.59 -14.55
CA VAL A 284 6.90 -14.77 -15.32
C VAL A 284 7.34 -14.64 -16.78
N LEU A 285 8.63 -14.37 -17.02
CA LEU A 285 9.19 -14.26 -18.38
C LEU A 285 9.07 -15.59 -19.14
N ASP A 286 9.40 -16.71 -18.51
CA ASP A 286 9.24 -18.04 -19.10
C ASP A 286 7.77 -18.36 -19.47
N LEU A 287 6.81 -18.02 -18.60
CA LEU A 287 5.38 -18.19 -18.92
C LEU A 287 4.97 -17.34 -20.14
N ARG A 288 5.44 -16.10 -20.23
CA ARG A 288 5.17 -15.19 -21.36
C ARG A 288 5.82 -15.64 -22.66
N ASP A 289 7.06 -16.12 -22.60
CA ASP A 289 7.81 -16.60 -23.76
C ASP A 289 7.14 -17.88 -24.33
N ARG A 290 6.67 -18.80 -23.46
CA ARG A 290 5.89 -19.98 -23.87
C ARG A 290 4.56 -19.62 -24.51
N ALA A 291 3.86 -18.61 -23.98
CA ALA A 291 2.60 -18.14 -24.53
C ALA A 291 2.75 -17.46 -25.90
N SER A 292 3.94 -16.93 -26.21
CA SER A 292 4.24 -16.17 -27.43
C SER A 292 5.03 -16.95 -28.50
N HIS A 293 5.37 -18.22 -28.25
CA HIS A 293 6.16 -19.09 -29.16
C HIS A 293 7.54 -18.52 -29.55
N VAL A 294 8.22 -17.83 -28.63
CA VAL A 294 9.58 -17.31 -28.87
C VAL A 294 10.63 -18.35 -28.43
N GLU A 295 11.43 -18.86 -29.38
CA GLU A 295 12.61 -19.71 -29.09
C GLU A 295 13.87 -18.84 -28.95
N HIS A 296 14.68 -19.08 -27.90
CA HIS A 296 15.92 -18.33 -27.64
C HIS A 296 17.16 -19.24 -27.76
N ASP A 297 18.08 -18.90 -28.68
CA ASP A 297 19.30 -19.68 -29.00
C ASP A 297 20.49 -19.44 -28.04
N ASP A 298 20.49 -18.35 -27.25
CA ASP A 298 21.55 -18.01 -26.26
C ASP A 298 20.92 -17.58 -24.92
N ALA A 299 20.33 -18.52 -24.19
CA ALA A 299 19.32 -18.22 -23.16
C ALA A 299 19.86 -17.73 -21.79
N ALA A 300 20.96 -18.28 -21.27
CA ALA A 300 21.22 -18.21 -19.83
C ALA A 300 21.68 -16.83 -19.28
N ALA A 301 22.51 -16.08 -20.02
CA ALA A 301 22.99 -14.76 -19.57
C ALA A 301 21.97 -13.65 -19.86
N ILE A 302 21.26 -13.74 -20.99
CA ILE A 302 20.20 -12.82 -21.39
C ILE A 302 19.00 -12.90 -20.43
N ASP A 303 18.70 -14.10 -19.92
CA ASP A 303 17.59 -14.32 -18.99
C ASP A 303 17.84 -13.73 -17.59
N GLY A 304 19.09 -13.72 -17.13
CA GLY A 304 19.49 -13.09 -15.86
C GLY A 304 19.28 -11.57 -15.86
N ASP A 305 19.74 -10.89 -16.92
CA ASP A 305 19.59 -9.43 -17.06
C ASP A 305 18.11 -9.03 -17.23
N ARG A 306 17.32 -9.79 -18.00
CA ARG A 306 15.87 -9.56 -18.15
C ARG A 306 15.13 -9.72 -16.81
N SER A 307 15.50 -10.73 -16.03
CA SER A 307 14.85 -11.01 -14.74
C SER A 307 15.15 -9.93 -13.71
N LEU A 308 16.41 -9.46 -13.62
CA LEU A 308 16.76 -8.34 -12.76
C LEU A 308 16.06 -7.05 -13.20
N ALA A 309 16.00 -6.77 -14.51
CA ALA A 309 15.32 -5.58 -15.02
C ALA A 309 13.82 -5.57 -14.66
N LEU A 310 13.12 -6.71 -14.82
CA LEU A 310 11.71 -6.83 -14.44
C LEU A 310 11.52 -6.74 -12.92
N ALA A 311 12.40 -7.38 -12.13
CA ALA A 311 12.36 -7.29 -10.67
C ALA A 311 12.54 -5.84 -10.18
N ARG A 312 13.50 -5.09 -10.74
CA ARG A 312 13.67 -3.66 -10.47
C ARG A 312 12.46 -2.83 -10.90
N GLN A 313 11.86 -3.17 -12.04
CA GLN A 313 10.65 -2.50 -12.50
C GLN A 313 9.52 -2.66 -11.47
N TRP A 314 9.32 -3.85 -10.92
CA TRP A 314 8.34 -4.05 -9.84
C TRP A 314 8.69 -3.24 -8.60
N VAL A 315 9.95 -3.22 -8.16
CA VAL A 315 10.39 -2.42 -6.99
C VAL A 315 10.08 -0.94 -7.16
N LEU A 316 10.27 -0.38 -8.36
CA LEU A 316 10.14 1.05 -8.63
C LEU A 316 8.69 1.47 -8.95
N THR A 317 8.01 0.68 -9.77
CA THR A 317 6.74 1.07 -10.40
C THR A 317 5.57 0.15 -10.04
N GLY A 318 5.83 -0.93 -9.30
CA GLY A 318 4.80 -1.80 -8.78
C GLY A 318 4.10 -1.16 -7.59
N GLY A 319 2.76 -1.14 -7.63
CA GLY A 319 1.92 -0.65 -6.55
C GLY A 319 1.36 -1.75 -5.65
N GLU A 320 0.48 -1.35 -4.75
CA GLU A 320 -0.32 -2.17 -3.81
C GLU A 320 0.47 -2.89 -2.70
N ASP A 321 1.72 -2.51 -2.44
CA ASP A 321 2.49 -3.07 -1.33
C ASP A 321 2.05 -2.52 0.04
N HIS A 322 1.52 -1.29 0.08
CA HIS A 322 1.06 -0.57 1.27
C HIS A 322 2.11 -0.49 2.40
N GLY A 323 3.40 -0.47 2.03
CA GLY A 323 4.47 -0.08 2.93
C GLY A 323 4.47 1.42 3.19
N PHE A 324 5.57 1.94 3.75
CA PHE A 324 5.73 3.36 4.02
C PHE A 324 7.04 3.90 3.47
N LEU A 325 7.00 5.15 3.00
CA LEU A 325 8.18 5.90 2.57
C LEU A 325 8.31 7.15 3.42
N ALA A 326 9.45 7.30 4.09
CA ALA A 326 9.74 8.45 4.94
C ALA A 326 10.95 9.24 4.42
N ALA A 327 10.89 10.56 4.52
CA ALA A 327 12.08 11.41 4.43
C ALA A 327 12.34 12.01 5.81
N VAL A 328 13.49 11.71 6.40
CA VAL A 328 13.80 12.02 7.81
C VAL A 328 15.17 12.68 7.96
N PRO A 329 15.44 13.41 9.06
CA PRO A 329 16.75 13.98 9.29
C PRO A 329 17.77 12.85 9.43
N ALA A 330 18.98 13.07 8.89
CA ALA A 330 20.05 12.09 8.94
C ALA A 330 20.31 11.61 10.37
N GLY A 331 20.44 10.29 10.54
CA GLY A 331 20.68 9.65 11.84
C GLY A 331 19.44 9.31 12.67
N ALA A 332 18.22 9.47 12.12
CA ALA A 332 17.00 9.01 12.79
C ALA A 332 16.94 7.47 12.94
N ASP A 333 17.50 6.70 12.00
CA ASP A 333 17.65 5.22 12.02
C ASP A 333 16.59 4.43 12.83
N PRO A 334 15.30 4.51 12.45
CA PRO A 334 14.24 3.78 13.14
C PRO A 334 14.32 2.28 12.87
N LEU A 335 14.04 1.48 13.90
CA LEU A 335 14.06 0.01 13.80
C LEU A 335 13.10 -0.48 12.72
N GLY A 336 13.58 -1.36 11.83
CA GLY A 336 12.76 -1.98 10.79
C GLY A 336 12.68 -1.18 9.48
N TRP A 337 13.37 -0.04 9.41
CA TRP A 337 13.43 0.78 8.19
C TRP A 337 14.75 0.60 7.47
N THR A 338 14.73 0.76 6.15
CA THR A 338 15.92 0.63 5.28
C THR A 338 16.16 1.94 4.55
N THR A 339 17.37 2.49 4.61
CA THR A 339 17.75 3.65 3.80
C THR A 339 17.85 3.24 2.34
N ILE A 340 17.10 3.93 1.48
CA ILE A 340 17.01 3.65 0.04
C ILE A 340 17.37 4.87 -0.83
N GLY A 341 17.75 5.99 -0.22
CA GLY A 341 18.08 7.20 -0.96
C GLY A 341 18.27 8.41 -0.05
N ARG A 342 18.33 9.58 -0.68
CA ARG A 342 18.46 10.88 -0.01
C ARG A 342 17.62 11.95 -0.68
N VAL A 343 17.26 12.96 0.10
CA VAL A 343 16.61 14.17 -0.40
C VAL A 343 17.67 15.18 -0.80
N ARG A 344 17.52 15.79 -1.97
CA ARG A 344 18.38 16.85 -2.51
C ARG A 344 17.57 18.09 -2.84
N SER A 345 18.17 19.26 -2.69
CA SER A 345 17.61 20.51 -3.21
C SER A 345 17.51 20.49 -4.74
N VAL A 346 16.52 21.18 -5.30
CA VAL A 346 16.43 21.39 -6.75
C VAL A 346 17.56 22.35 -7.16
N ALA A 347 18.51 21.88 -7.96
CA ALA A 347 19.63 22.71 -8.41
C ALA A 347 19.17 23.75 -9.44
N GLY A 348 19.49 25.03 -9.20
CA GLY A 348 18.98 26.14 -9.99
C GLY A 348 19.69 26.42 -11.32
N THR A 349 20.89 25.90 -11.58
CA THR A 349 21.65 26.14 -12.84
C THR A 349 22.87 25.20 -12.93
N GLY A 350 22.94 24.34 -13.95
CA GLY A 350 24.08 23.45 -14.27
C GLY A 350 23.60 22.14 -14.90
N ASP A 351 24.48 21.39 -15.57
CA ASP A 351 24.24 20.14 -16.34
C ASP A 351 23.68 18.94 -15.51
N ASP A 352 23.02 19.20 -14.37
CA ASP A 352 22.39 18.18 -13.53
C ASP A 352 20.97 17.87 -14.06
N PRO A 353 20.57 16.60 -14.29
CA PRO A 353 19.36 16.26 -15.06
C PRO A 353 18.03 16.67 -14.43
N VAL A 354 18.00 17.01 -13.14
CA VAL A 354 16.75 17.18 -12.37
C VAL A 354 16.54 18.65 -11.98
N GLY A 355 16.13 19.45 -12.97
CA GLY A 355 15.84 20.89 -12.80
C GLY A 355 14.49 21.22 -12.15
N SER A 356 13.77 20.22 -11.64
CA SER A 356 12.45 20.38 -11.02
C SER A 356 12.23 19.35 -9.89
N PRO A 357 11.30 19.58 -8.96
CA PRO A 357 10.95 18.57 -7.96
C PRO A 357 10.53 17.24 -8.60
N GLY A 358 11.08 16.13 -8.13
CA GLY A 358 10.87 14.82 -8.75
C GLY A 358 11.71 13.70 -8.12
N VAL A 359 11.79 12.58 -8.83
CA VAL A 359 12.56 11.40 -8.41
C VAL A 359 13.68 11.16 -9.42
N CYS A 360 14.81 10.68 -8.94
CA CYS A 360 15.91 10.19 -9.74
C CYS A 360 16.55 8.96 -9.11
N VAL A 361 17.35 8.24 -9.88
CA VAL A 361 18.15 7.10 -9.45
C VAL A 361 19.60 7.42 -9.78
N ASP A 362 20.43 7.66 -8.75
CA ASP A 362 21.81 8.18 -8.89
C ASP A 362 21.89 9.41 -9.80
N GLY A 363 20.96 10.35 -9.61
CA GLY A 363 20.85 11.58 -10.40
C GLY A 363 20.33 11.45 -11.83
N ALA A 364 20.08 10.25 -12.35
CA ALA A 364 19.40 10.06 -13.62
C ALA A 364 17.87 10.02 -13.44
N SER A 365 17.12 10.59 -14.39
CA SER A 365 15.66 10.42 -14.43
C SER A 365 15.32 8.92 -14.49
N PRO A 366 14.27 8.44 -13.78
CA PRO A 366 13.85 7.04 -13.86
C PRO A 366 13.60 6.59 -15.31
N ALA A 367 13.14 7.52 -16.18
CA ALA A 367 12.95 7.26 -17.61
C ALA A 367 14.27 7.09 -18.40
N ASP A 368 15.34 7.79 -18.02
CA ASP A 368 16.64 7.76 -18.70
C ASP A 368 17.57 6.65 -18.18
N SER A 369 17.28 6.10 -17.00
CA SER A 369 18.01 4.99 -16.39
C SER A 369 17.69 3.61 -17.00
N GLY A 370 16.93 3.56 -18.10
CA GLY A 370 16.57 2.33 -18.82
C GLY A 370 15.39 1.56 -18.21
N PHE A 371 14.68 2.13 -17.24
CA PHE A 371 13.55 1.50 -16.54
C PHE A 371 12.19 2.06 -17.00
N VAL A 372 11.67 1.67 -18.16
CA VAL A 372 10.28 2.04 -18.53
C VAL A 372 9.54 0.96 -19.32
N ARG A 373 8.42 0.51 -18.75
CA ARG A 373 7.13 0.42 -19.46
C ARG A 373 5.99 0.81 -18.52
N ALA A 374 5.86 2.11 -18.26
CA ALA A 374 4.68 2.82 -17.75
C ALA A 374 4.84 4.33 -18.03
N ASP A 375 3.79 5.15 -17.89
CA ASP A 375 3.72 6.61 -18.09
C ASP A 375 4.99 7.38 -17.59
N PRO A 376 5.34 8.59 -18.09
CA PRO A 376 6.48 9.39 -17.60
C PRO A 376 6.64 9.52 -16.07
N ASP A 377 5.58 9.34 -15.27
CA ASP A 377 5.63 9.31 -13.79
C ASP A 377 5.65 7.88 -13.15
N GLY A 378 5.51 6.82 -13.94
CA GLY A 378 5.79 5.43 -13.53
C GLY A 378 4.81 4.74 -12.57
N GLY A 379 3.57 5.21 -12.40
CA GLY A 379 2.57 4.60 -11.49
C GLY A 379 1.20 4.34 -12.10
N PHE A 380 0.31 3.72 -11.32
CA PHE A 380 -1.07 3.41 -11.71
C PHE A 380 -1.93 4.69 -11.83
N ARG A 381 -2.89 4.72 -12.76
CA ARG A 381 -3.88 5.80 -12.92
C ARG A 381 -5.25 5.21 -13.21
N HIS A 382 -6.26 5.66 -12.47
CA HIS A 382 -7.66 5.26 -12.69
C HIS A 382 -8.24 5.75 -14.03
N PHE A 383 -7.72 6.85 -14.58
CA PHE A 383 -8.22 7.44 -15.82
C PHE A 383 -7.08 7.75 -16.78
N SER A 384 -7.20 7.29 -18.02
CA SER A 384 -6.24 7.49 -19.11
C SER A 384 -6.41 8.85 -19.82
N GLY A 385 -6.59 9.92 -19.03
CA GLY A 385 -6.65 11.28 -19.55
C GLY A 385 -5.26 11.83 -19.86
N VAL A 386 -5.03 12.23 -21.10
CA VAL A 386 -3.87 13.06 -21.48
C VAL A 386 -4.11 14.45 -20.90
N GLY A 387 -3.23 14.94 -20.03
CA GLY A 387 -3.28 16.34 -19.60
C GLY A 387 -3.21 17.25 -20.82
N GLU A 388 -4.14 18.20 -20.93
CA GLU A 388 -4.06 19.30 -21.90
C GLU A 388 -2.86 20.21 -21.61
#